data_AF-A0A4S8PVI7-F1
#
_entry.id   AF-A0A4S8PVI7-F1
#
_cell.length_a   1.000
_cell.length_b   1.000
_cell.length_c   1.000
_cell.angle_alpha   90.00
_cell.angle_beta   90.00
_cell.angle_gamma   90.00
#
_symmetry.space_group_name_H-M   'P 1'
#
loop_
_entity.id
_entity.type
_entity.pdbx_description
1 polymer ?
#
loop_
_entity_poly.entity_id
_entity_poly.type
_entity_poly.pdbx_seq_one_letter_code
_entity_poly.pdbx_strand_id
1 'polypeptide(L)'
;MQMEPAMTLSPPPENEPLYKPPGSVVAAQVVAFFQVAFLFGIGSVVATLGSIGGWSLRLLALFTELEAAEAQRAAELVHVGGWTMVGISFLLGVLTWGLGQGKRWAQAAMVAAQALLALAAAAGTAQVGDAPLGFVAVCLLGLPALCAVVSLLSRSANQWFRQGGWGPWYDRYYARAGRRR
;
A
#
# COMPACT_ATOMS: atom_id res chain seq x y z
N MET A 1 -1.24 -56.75 -33.04
CA MET A 1 -1.64 -55.73 -32.05
C MET A 1 -0.85 -54.48 -32.35
N GLN A 2 -1.45 -53.53 -33.06
CA GLN A 2 -0.85 -52.21 -33.28
C GLN A 2 -1.25 -51.34 -32.08
N MET A 3 -0.25 -50.86 -31.33
CA MET A 3 -0.47 -49.91 -30.24
C MET A 3 -0.77 -48.54 -30.86
N GLU A 4 -1.94 -47.98 -30.56
CA GLU A 4 -2.26 -46.59 -30.88
C GLU A 4 -1.23 -45.65 -30.22
N PRO A 5 -0.71 -44.66 -30.94
CA PRO A 5 0.20 -43.67 -30.36
C PRO A 5 -0.58 -42.83 -29.34
N ALA A 6 -0.06 -42.80 -28.11
CA ALA A 6 -0.58 -41.99 -27.03
C ALA A 6 -0.76 -40.54 -27.48
N MET A 7 -2.00 -40.06 -27.43
CA MET A 7 -2.38 -38.69 -27.68
C MET A 7 -1.62 -37.80 -26.71
N THR A 8 -0.52 -37.19 -27.17
CA THR A 8 0.23 -36.23 -26.39
C THR A 8 -0.66 -35.02 -26.18
N LEU A 9 -1.21 -34.89 -24.97
CA LEU A 9 -1.89 -33.68 -24.52
C LEU A 9 -0.90 -32.52 -24.65
N SER A 10 -1.07 -31.70 -25.68
CA SER A 10 -0.37 -30.43 -25.79
C SER A 10 -0.57 -29.66 -24.48
N PRO A 11 0.50 -29.05 -23.90
CA PRO A 11 0.34 -28.24 -22.70
C PRO A 11 -0.74 -27.18 -22.96
N PRO A 12 -1.58 -26.87 -21.96
CA PRO A 12 -2.65 -25.89 -22.12
C PRO A 12 -2.06 -24.60 -22.70
N PRO A 13 -2.75 -23.94 -23.65
CA PRO A 13 -2.24 -22.74 -24.30
C PRO A 13 -1.80 -21.73 -23.24
N GLU A 14 -0.57 -21.26 -23.37
CA GLU A 14 -0.01 -20.22 -22.52
C GLU A 14 -1.01 -19.05 -22.51
N ASN A 15 -1.57 -18.73 -21.34
CA ASN A 15 -2.66 -17.74 -21.23
C ASN A 15 -2.27 -16.48 -22.01
N GLU A 16 -3.18 -15.96 -22.83
CA GLU A 16 -2.90 -14.79 -23.68
C GLU A 16 -2.30 -13.64 -22.85
N PRO A 17 -1.22 -13.00 -23.34
CA PRO A 17 -0.55 -11.93 -22.61
C PRO A 17 -1.47 -10.73 -22.40
N LEU A 18 -1.45 -10.17 -21.19
CA LEU A 18 -2.27 -9.01 -20.85
C LEU A 18 -1.63 -7.73 -21.41
N TYR A 19 -2.35 -6.97 -22.22
CA TYR A 19 -1.84 -5.72 -22.80
C TYR A 19 -2.19 -4.47 -21.98
N LYS A 20 -3.00 -4.63 -20.93
CA LYS A 20 -3.46 -3.57 -20.04
C LYS A 20 -3.47 -4.09 -18.60
N PRO A 21 -3.27 -3.21 -17.60
CA PRO A 21 -3.35 -3.59 -16.21
C PRO A 21 -4.76 -4.13 -15.92
N PRO A 22 -4.87 -5.28 -15.24
CA PRO A 22 -6.17 -5.83 -14.87
C PRO A 22 -6.85 -4.93 -13.85
N GLY A 23 -8.19 -4.94 -13.82
CA GLY A 23 -8.98 -4.11 -12.90
C GLY A 23 -8.62 -4.31 -11.43
N SER A 24 -8.11 -5.48 -11.04
CA SER A 24 -7.63 -5.77 -9.69
C SER A 24 -6.37 -4.98 -9.33
N VAL A 25 -5.42 -4.81 -10.26
CA VAL A 25 -4.24 -3.97 -10.04
C VAL A 25 -4.64 -2.50 -9.95
N VAL A 26 -5.56 -2.05 -10.81
CA VAL A 26 -6.08 -0.68 -10.78
C VAL A 26 -6.82 -0.40 -9.46
N ALA A 27 -7.65 -1.32 -8.99
CA ALA A 27 -8.35 -1.20 -7.71
C ALA A 27 -7.36 -1.06 -6.54
N ALA A 28 -6.31 -1.89 -6.51
CA ALA A 28 -5.27 -1.79 -5.49
C ALA A 28 -4.51 -0.45 -5.54
N GLN A 29 -4.25 0.09 -6.73
CA GLN A 29 -3.62 1.41 -6.90
C GLN A 29 -4.52 2.54 -6.42
N VAL A 30 -5.83 2.47 -6.69
CA VAL A 30 -6.81 3.46 -6.24
C VAL A 30 -6.92 3.46 -4.71
N VAL A 31 -6.99 2.27 -4.11
CA VAL A 31 -6.98 2.14 -2.64
C VAL A 31 -5.70 2.74 -2.05
N ALA A 32 -4.54 2.37 -2.60
CA ALA A 32 -3.26 2.89 -2.12
C ALA A 32 -3.18 4.42 -2.27
N PHE A 33 -3.71 4.99 -3.36
CA PHE A 33 -3.77 6.44 -3.55
C PHE A 33 -4.59 7.13 -2.45
N PHE A 34 -5.79 6.64 -2.15
CA PHE A 34 -6.61 7.21 -1.08
C PHE A 34 -5.93 7.10 0.29
N GLN A 35 -5.30 5.96 0.57
CA GLN A 35 -4.55 5.77 1.81
C GLN A 35 -3.34 6.71 1.90
N VAL A 36 -2.63 6.94 0.79
CA VAL A 36 -1.52 7.92 0.74
C VAL A 36 -2.04 9.32 1.07
N ALA A 37 -3.11 9.77 0.41
CA ALA A 37 -3.68 11.08 0.66
C ALA A 37 -4.15 11.24 2.11
N PHE A 38 -4.83 10.22 2.65
CA PHE A 38 -5.32 10.20 4.03
C PHE A 38 -4.19 10.21 5.06
N LEU A 39 -3.21 9.30 4.93
CA LEU A 39 -2.09 9.18 5.85
C LEU A 39 -1.16 10.38 5.79
N PHE A 40 -0.92 10.93 4.60
CA PHE A 40 -0.12 12.14 4.45
C PHE A 40 -0.83 13.34 5.07
N GLY A 41 -2.12 13.52 4.78
CA GLY A 41 -2.92 14.63 5.30
C GLY A 41 -3.01 14.61 6.83
N ILE A 42 -3.53 13.52 7.40
CA ILE A 42 -3.66 13.37 8.86
C ILE A 42 -2.29 13.35 9.52
N GLY A 43 -1.33 12.59 8.97
CA GLY A 43 0.02 12.50 9.51
C GLY A 43 0.72 13.85 9.61
N SER A 44 0.59 14.69 8.58
CA SER A 44 1.18 16.04 8.58
C SER A 44 0.54 16.94 9.63
N VAL A 45 -0.79 16.89 9.78
CA VAL A 45 -1.52 17.66 10.81
C VAL A 45 -1.11 17.19 12.21
N VAL A 46 -1.14 15.89 12.46
CA VAL A 46 -0.78 15.28 13.75
C VAL A 46 0.67 15.58 14.12
N ALA A 47 1.61 15.45 13.18
CA ALA A 47 3.02 15.76 13.39
C ALA A 47 3.23 17.25 13.76
N THR A 48 2.50 18.14 13.08
CA THR A 48 2.54 19.59 13.33
C THR A 48 1.98 19.90 14.72
N LEU A 49 0.83 19.32 15.09
CA LEU A 49 0.22 19.51 16.41
C LEU A 49 1.13 18.99 17.52
N GLY A 50 1.74 17.81 17.35
CA GLY A 50 2.71 17.29 18.31
C GLY A 50 3.94 18.19 18.47
N SER A 51 4.43 18.76 17.36
CA SER A 51 5.56 19.70 17.37
C SER A 51 5.21 21.00 18.11
N ILE A 52 4.07 21.61 17.79
CA ILE A 52 3.58 22.83 18.44
C ILE A 52 3.34 22.58 19.93
N GLY A 53 2.69 21.47 20.28
CA GLY A 53 2.44 21.08 21.67
C GLY A 53 3.74 20.90 22.45
N GLY A 54 4.70 20.16 21.89
CA GLY A 54 6.01 19.96 22.50
C GLY A 54 6.78 21.26 22.70
N TRP A 55 6.79 22.15 21.70
CA TRP A 55 7.43 23.46 21.80
C TRP A 55 6.75 24.35 22.85
N SER A 56 5.42 24.35 22.91
CA SER A 56 4.64 25.15 23.86
C SER A 56 4.89 24.70 25.30
N LEU A 57 4.96 23.39 25.55
CA LEU A 57 5.27 22.83 26.87
C LEU A 57 6.70 23.16 27.31
N ARG A 58 7.68 23.06 26.39
CA ARG A 58 9.07 23.45 26.67
C ARG A 58 9.18 24.94 26.99
N LEU A 59 8.45 25.79 26.28
CA LEU A 59 8.39 27.22 26.60
C LEU A 59 7.80 27.46 27.98
N LEU A 60 6.68 26.82 28.32
CA LEU A 60 6.07 26.99 29.65
C LEU A 60 7.03 26.58 30.77
N ALA A 61 7.75 25.47 30.60
CA ALA A 61 8.73 24.99 31.57
C ALA A 61 9.92 25.95 31.78
N LEU A 62 10.20 26.86 30.84
CA LEU A 62 11.22 27.90 31.04
C LEU A 62 10.73 29.05 31.93
N PHE A 63 9.41 29.25 32.02
CA PHE A 63 8.80 30.35 32.77
C PHE A 63 8.06 29.88 34.03
N THR A 64 7.94 28.58 34.24
CA THR A 64 7.19 27.96 35.35
C THR A 64 7.91 26.72 35.85
N GLU A 65 7.76 26.39 37.15
CA GLU A 65 8.24 25.13 37.77
C GLU A 65 7.38 23.91 37.35
N LEU A 66 6.83 23.92 36.14
CA LEU A 66 5.86 22.92 35.71
C LEU A 66 6.57 21.60 35.36
N GLU A 67 6.45 20.61 36.24
CA GLU A 67 6.81 19.22 35.93
C GLU A 67 5.77 18.60 34.99
N ALA A 68 5.92 18.85 33.68
CA ALA A 68 5.00 18.38 32.64
C ALA A 68 5.54 17.17 31.86
N ALA A 69 6.31 16.28 32.50
CA ALA A 69 6.98 15.17 31.83
C ALA A 69 6.00 14.25 31.07
N GLU A 70 4.81 14.01 31.62
CA GLU A 70 3.78 13.18 30.97
C GLU A 70 3.18 13.87 29.74
N ALA A 71 2.86 15.16 29.83
CA ALA A 71 2.35 15.94 28.70
C ALA A 71 3.39 16.08 27.59
N GLN A 72 4.66 16.24 27.95
CA GLN A 72 5.75 16.29 26.97
C GLN A 72 5.94 14.95 26.27
N ARG A 73 5.88 13.84 27.01
CA ARG A 73 5.91 12.48 26.44
C ARG A 73 4.73 12.25 25.51
N ALA A 74 3.53 12.70 25.88
CA ALA A 74 2.35 12.61 25.01
C ALA A 74 2.53 13.41 23.72
N ALA A 75 3.03 14.65 23.79
CA ALA A 75 3.32 15.48 22.61
C ALA A 75 4.37 14.84 21.68
N GLU A 76 5.41 14.23 22.25
CA GLU A 76 6.44 13.50 21.50
C GLU A 76 5.85 12.25 20.81
N LEU A 77 5.00 11.48 21.50
CA LEU A 77 4.30 10.34 20.91
C LEU A 77 3.39 10.76 19.75
N VAL A 78 2.63 11.86 19.91
CA VAL A 78 1.79 12.43 18.85
C VAL A 78 2.65 12.86 17.66
N HIS A 79 3.77 13.55 17.91
CA HIS A 79 4.68 14.00 16.87
C HIS A 79 5.27 12.83 16.06
N VAL A 80 5.82 11.83 16.76
CA VAL A 80 6.39 10.63 16.15
C VAL A 80 5.32 9.82 15.41
N GLY A 81 4.12 9.70 15.98
CA GLY A 81 2.98 9.05 15.34
C GLY A 81 2.61 9.72 14.01
N GLY A 82 2.52 11.06 14.00
CA GLY A 82 2.26 11.83 12.78
C GLY A 82 3.31 11.61 11.69
N TRP A 83 4.60 11.70 12.03
CA TRP A 83 5.69 11.44 11.08
C TRP A 83 5.73 9.99 10.59
N THR A 84 5.35 9.04 11.45
CA THR A 84 5.23 7.63 11.06
C THR A 84 4.16 7.46 9.98
N MET A 85 2.99 8.10 10.13
CA MET A 85 1.93 8.08 9.10
C MET A 85 2.42 8.69 7.78
N VAL A 86 3.14 9.83 7.85
CA VAL A 86 3.76 10.45 6.66
C VAL A 86 4.76 9.49 6.01
N GLY A 87 5.65 8.85 6.78
CA GLY A 87 6.61 7.88 6.27
C GLY A 87 5.94 6.68 5.58
N ILE A 88 4.87 6.14 6.17
CA ILE A 88 4.07 5.08 5.55
C ILE A 88 3.44 5.56 4.24
N SER A 89 2.94 6.80 4.17
CA SER A 89 2.38 7.36 2.94
C SER A 89 3.41 7.42 1.80
N PHE A 90 4.67 7.80 2.10
CA PHE A 90 5.75 7.77 1.12
C PHE A 90 6.07 6.37 0.65
N LEU A 91 6.14 5.40 1.58
CA LEU A 91 6.35 3.99 1.23
C LEU A 91 5.26 3.48 0.29
N LEU A 92 3.99 3.72 0.61
CA LEU A 92 2.86 3.33 -0.24
C LEU A 92 2.91 4.04 -1.61
N GLY A 93 3.33 5.29 -1.67
CA GLY A 93 3.54 6.02 -2.93
C GLY A 93 4.58 5.36 -3.82
N VAL A 94 5.74 5.02 -3.27
CA VAL A 94 6.83 4.32 -3.99
C VAL A 94 6.37 2.95 -4.49
N LEU A 95 5.66 2.19 -3.64
CA LEU A 95 5.11 0.89 -4.01
C LEU A 95 4.05 1.01 -5.11
N THR A 96 3.18 2.02 -5.04
CA THR A 96 2.16 2.30 -6.06
C THR A 96 2.78 2.61 -7.42
N TRP A 97 3.86 3.40 -7.44
CA TRP A 97 4.66 3.62 -8.64
C TRP A 97 5.23 2.30 -9.19
N GLY A 98 5.81 1.46 -8.32
CA GLY A 98 6.33 0.15 -8.69
C GLY A 98 5.26 -0.80 -9.26
N LEU A 99 4.04 -0.78 -8.72
CA LEU A 99 2.90 -1.52 -9.25
C LEU A 99 2.53 -1.05 -10.67
N GLY A 100 2.54 0.27 -10.90
CA GLY A 100 2.26 0.85 -12.21
C GLY A 100 3.24 0.42 -13.30
N GLN A 101 4.48 0.13 -12.90
CA GLN A 101 5.52 -0.43 -13.78
C GLN A 101 5.43 -1.96 -13.93
N GLY A 102 4.56 -2.63 -13.17
CA GLY A 102 4.45 -4.09 -13.19
C GLY A 102 5.61 -4.83 -12.53
N LYS A 103 6.30 -4.20 -11.56
CA LYS A 103 7.43 -4.82 -10.85
C LYS A 103 6.94 -5.85 -9.81
N ARG A 104 7.41 -7.09 -9.90
CA ARG A 104 7.04 -8.18 -8.96
C ARG A 104 7.38 -7.88 -7.50
N TRP A 105 8.53 -7.27 -7.24
CA TRP A 105 8.90 -6.90 -5.86
C TRP A 105 7.93 -5.89 -5.27
N ALA A 106 7.38 -4.99 -6.09
CA ALA A 106 6.41 -3.98 -5.66
C ALA A 106 5.06 -4.62 -5.32
N GLN A 107 4.65 -5.67 -6.05
CA GLN A 107 3.48 -6.49 -5.69
C GLN A 107 3.66 -7.12 -4.31
N ALA A 108 4.75 -7.84 -4.08
CA ALA A 108 5.00 -8.53 -2.82
C ALA A 108 5.12 -7.55 -1.64
N ALA A 109 5.87 -6.46 -1.82
CA ALA A 109 6.02 -5.43 -0.81
C ALA A 109 4.71 -4.69 -0.52
N MET A 110 3.88 -4.41 -1.54
CA MET A 110 2.56 -3.81 -1.32
C MET A 110 1.63 -4.75 -0.56
N VAL A 111 1.60 -6.04 -0.89
CA VAL A 111 0.81 -7.04 -0.15
C VAL A 111 1.23 -7.07 1.31
N ALA A 112 2.53 -7.10 1.60
CA ALA A 112 3.04 -7.07 2.97
C ALA A 112 2.66 -5.75 3.70
N ALA A 113 2.88 -4.60 3.06
CA ALA A 113 2.57 -3.30 3.63
C ALA A 113 1.08 -3.14 3.95
N GLN A 114 0.20 -3.57 3.04
CA GLN A 114 -1.25 -3.51 3.25
C GLN A 114 -1.71 -4.49 4.34
N ALA A 115 -1.15 -5.70 4.38
CA ALA A 115 -1.45 -6.64 5.46
C ALA A 115 -1.03 -6.08 6.83
N LEU A 116 0.15 -5.49 6.92
CA LEU A 116 0.62 -4.83 8.14
C LEU A 116 -0.24 -3.62 8.50
N LEU A 117 -0.68 -2.83 7.53
CA LEU A 117 -1.57 -1.68 7.76
C LEU A 117 -2.93 -2.13 8.31
N ALA A 118 -3.49 -3.23 7.79
CA ALA A 118 -4.73 -3.81 8.30
C ALA A 118 -4.58 -4.34 9.73
N LEU A 119 -3.48 -5.05 10.02
CA LEU A 119 -3.17 -5.52 11.36
C LEU A 119 -2.95 -4.36 12.34
N ALA A 120 -2.25 -3.31 11.92
CA ALA A 120 -2.01 -2.11 12.72
C ALA A 120 -3.33 -1.38 13.04
N ALA A 121 -4.24 -1.27 12.07
CA ALA A 121 -5.56 -0.70 12.30
C ALA A 121 -6.36 -1.51 13.33
N ALA A 122 -6.37 -2.84 13.21
CA ALA A 122 -7.06 -3.72 14.17
C ALA A 122 -6.43 -3.68 15.57
N ALA A 123 -5.10 -3.74 15.66
CA ALA A 123 -4.38 -3.68 16.92
C ALA A 123 -4.53 -2.31 17.61
N GLY A 124 -4.49 -1.21 16.84
CA GLY A 124 -4.75 0.13 17.34
C GLY A 124 -6.15 0.25 17.94
N THR A 125 -7.17 -0.24 17.24
CA THR A 125 -8.55 -0.31 17.75
C THR A 125 -8.64 -1.06 19.08
N ALA A 126 -7.99 -2.23 19.18
CA ALA A 126 -8.01 -3.03 20.41
C ALA A 126 -7.30 -2.34 21.58
N GLN A 127 -6.26 -1.55 21.33
CA GLN A 127 -5.49 -0.86 22.35
C GLN A 127 -6.14 0.44 22.84
N VAL A 128 -6.78 1.20 21.95
CA VAL A 128 -7.40 2.48 22.33
C VAL A 128 -8.67 2.26 23.15
N GLY A 129 -9.38 1.13 22.93
CA GLY A 129 -10.62 0.82 23.66
C GLY A 129 -11.82 1.70 23.30
N ASP A 130 -11.66 2.61 22.33
CA ASP A 130 -12.71 3.46 21.77
C ASP A 130 -13.31 2.78 20.54
N ALA A 131 -14.49 2.17 20.73
CA ALA A 131 -15.18 1.43 19.68
C ALA A 131 -15.54 2.31 18.45
N PRO A 132 -16.08 3.54 18.60
CA PRO A 132 -16.25 4.47 17.50
C PRO A 132 -14.96 4.76 16.70
N LEU A 133 -13.88 5.15 17.38
CA LEU A 133 -12.61 5.46 16.71
C LEU A 133 -12.05 4.21 16.01
N GLY A 134 -12.17 3.07 16.68
CA GLY A 134 -11.73 1.79 16.17
C GLY A 134 -12.50 1.32 14.93
N PHE A 135 -13.81 1.55 14.90
CA PHE A 135 -14.65 1.28 13.73
C PHE A 135 -14.20 2.14 12.55
N VAL A 136 -13.96 3.44 12.76
CA VAL A 136 -13.46 4.36 11.73
C VAL A 136 -12.11 3.89 11.18
N ALA A 137 -11.16 3.52 12.06
CA ALA A 137 -9.84 3.04 11.65
C ALA A 137 -9.93 1.75 10.82
N VAL A 138 -10.73 0.77 11.24
CA VAL A 138 -10.91 -0.49 10.51
C VAL A 138 -11.61 -0.25 9.17
N CYS A 139 -12.64 0.60 9.11
CA CYS A 139 -13.37 0.86 7.87
C CYS A 139 -12.58 1.71 6.86
N LEU A 140 -11.77 2.66 7.32
CA LEU A 140 -11.02 3.57 6.44
C LEU A 140 -9.62 3.07 6.06
N LEU A 141 -8.98 2.27 6.91
CA LEU A 141 -7.64 1.74 6.66
C LEU A 141 -7.62 0.23 6.53
N GLY A 142 -8.25 -0.50 7.47
CA GLY A 142 -8.17 -1.95 7.54
C GLY A 142 -8.84 -2.69 6.37
N LEU A 143 -10.12 -2.46 6.16
CA LEU A 143 -10.89 -3.10 5.09
C LEU A 143 -10.37 -2.74 3.68
N PRO A 144 -10.07 -1.45 3.37
CA PRO A 144 -9.45 -1.12 2.09
C PRO A 144 -8.11 -1.82 1.89
N ALA A 145 -7.26 -1.89 2.93
CA ALA A 145 -5.99 -2.59 2.84
C ALA A 145 -6.14 -4.08 2.53
N LEU A 146 -7.08 -4.77 3.20
CA LEU A 146 -7.41 -6.16 2.88
C LEU A 146 -7.94 -6.32 1.45
N CYS A 147 -8.78 -5.39 0.98
CA CYS A 147 -9.26 -5.38 -0.40
C CYS A 147 -8.10 -5.26 -1.41
N ALA A 148 -7.12 -4.39 -1.13
CA ALA A 148 -5.91 -4.26 -1.95
C ALA A 148 -5.08 -5.57 -1.96
N VAL A 149 -4.93 -6.24 -0.80
CA VAL A 149 -4.26 -7.54 -0.71
C VAL A 149 -4.93 -8.58 -1.59
N VAL A 150 -6.25 -8.78 -1.43
CA VAL A 150 -7.00 -9.77 -2.22
C VAL A 150 -6.92 -9.45 -3.71
N SER A 151 -7.01 -8.17 -4.07
CA SER A 151 -6.90 -7.72 -5.46
C SER A 151 -5.53 -8.04 -6.05
N LEU A 152 -4.43 -7.80 -5.32
CA LEU A 152 -3.08 -8.08 -5.77
C LEU A 152 -2.73 -9.57 -5.80
N LEU A 153 -3.42 -10.39 -5.00
CA LEU A 153 -3.26 -11.85 -5.02
C LEU A 153 -4.14 -12.55 -6.07
N SER A 154 -5.00 -11.80 -6.77
CA SER A 154 -5.84 -12.35 -7.84
C SER A 154 -5.01 -12.97 -8.97
N ARG A 155 -5.58 -13.98 -9.65
CA ARG A 155 -4.91 -14.68 -10.76
C ARG A 155 -4.48 -13.74 -11.88
N SER A 156 -5.31 -12.74 -12.20
CA SER A 156 -5.03 -11.74 -13.24
C SER A 156 -3.89 -10.80 -12.83
N ALA A 157 -3.84 -10.36 -11.57
CA ALA A 157 -2.72 -9.58 -11.04
C ALA A 157 -1.42 -10.39 -11.09
N ASN A 158 -1.46 -11.64 -10.62
CA ASN A 158 -0.29 -12.54 -10.67
C ASN A 158 0.21 -12.74 -12.10
N GLN A 159 -0.67 -12.91 -13.08
CA GLN A 159 -0.29 -12.98 -14.49
C GLN A 159 0.39 -11.68 -14.95
N TRP A 160 -0.21 -10.52 -14.66
CA TRP A 160 0.33 -9.20 -15.02
C TRP A 160 1.74 -8.97 -14.49
N PHE A 161 1.99 -9.25 -13.22
CA PHE A 161 3.34 -9.12 -12.65
C PHE A 161 4.28 -10.23 -13.14
N ARG A 162 3.75 -11.42 -13.46
CA ARG A 162 4.56 -12.51 -14.00
C ARG A 162 5.15 -12.20 -15.37
N GLN A 163 4.37 -11.58 -16.25
CA GLN A 163 4.80 -11.20 -17.59
C GLN A 163 5.64 -9.90 -17.63
N GLY A 164 6.00 -9.32 -16.48
CA GLY A 164 6.74 -8.05 -16.42
C GLY A 164 5.87 -6.82 -16.72
N GLY A 165 4.58 -6.88 -16.41
CA GLY A 165 3.63 -5.78 -16.60
C GLY A 165 3.43 -5.43 -18.07
N TRP A 166 3.94 -4.25 -18.43
CA TRP A 166 3.83 -3.68 -19.78
C TRP A 166 4.73 -4.35 -20.82
N GLY A 167 5.59 -5.30 -20.44
CA GLY A 167 6.51 -6.01 -21.34
C GLY A 167 5.86 -6.44 -22.67
N PRO A 168 4.78 -7.24 -22.66
CA PRO A 168 4.14 -7.70 -23.89
C PRO A 168 3.58 -6.58 -24.78
N TRP A 169 3.18 -5.45 -24.17
CA TRP A 169 2.74 -4.28 -24.92
C TRP A 169 3.92 -3.59 -25.62
N TYR A 170 5.04 -3.41 -24.93
CA TYR A 170 6.25 -2.82 -25.51
C TYR A 170 6.81 -3.69 -26.65
N ASP A 171 6.89 -5.00 -26.46
CA ASP A 171 7.37 -5.93 -27.48
C ASP A 171 6.52 -5.84 -28.75
N ARG A 172 5.19 -5.80 -28.59
CA ARG A 172 4.25 -5.64 -29.71
C ARG A 172 4.39 -4.27 -30.38
N TYR A 173 4.59 -3.20 -29.61
CA TYR A 173 4.76 -1.84 -30.13
C TYR A 173 6.03 -1.74 -30.98
N TYR A 174 7.18 -2.19 -30.46
CA TYR A 174 8.45 -2.14 -31.17
C TYR A 174 8.52 -3.09 -32.37
N ALA A 175 7.95 -4.29 -32.27
CA ALA A 175 7.86 -5.21 -33.41
C ALA A 175 7.00 -4.68 -34.57
N ARG A 176 6.05 -3.76 -34.29
CA ARG A 176 5.28 -3.06 -35.32
C ARG A 176 6.04 -1.86 -35.88
N ALA A 177 6.77 -1.13 -35.04
CA ALA A 177 7.57 0.02 -35.46
C ALA A 177 8.74 -0.39 -36.37
N GLY A 178 9.40 -1.52 -36.07
CA GLY A 178 10.49 -2.06 -36.89
C GLY A 178 10.07 -2.55 -38.27
N ARG A 179 8.80 -2.93 -38.46
CA ARG A 179 8.24 -3.33 -39.77
C ARG A 179 7.85 -2.17 -40.68
N ARG A 180 7.90 -0.93 -40.17
CA ARG A 180 7.57 0.30 -40.92
C ARG A 180 8.80 1.07 -41.39
N ARG A 181 10.00 0.57 -41.12
CA ARG A 181 11.27 1.07 -41.66
C ARG A 181 11.75 0.10 -42.72
#